data_AF-A0A7G8WJL7-F1
#
_entry.id   AF-A0A7G8WJL7-F1
#
_cell.length_a   1.000
_cell.length_b   1.000
_cell.length_c   1.000
_cell.angle_alpha   90.00
_cell.angle_beta   90.00
_cell.angle_gamma   90.00
#
_symmetry.space_group_name_H-M   'P 1'
#
loop_
_entity.id
_entity.type
_entity.pdbx_description
1 polymer ?
#
loop_
_entity_poly.entity_id
_entity_poly.type
_entity_poly.pdbx_seq_one_letter_code
_entity_poly.pdbx_strand_id
1 'polypeptide(L)'
;MPEARRGRRLDQPRSNRRFTFDIDPETFGRFSESLARFLGTGTFLFWQTLLVIIWITLNIVAVKLAWDPYPFILLNLAFSTQAAYAAPLILLAQNRQDDRDRISLDEDRNRASQTKADTEYLARELAALRIAIGEIATRDYLRSELDRLRVDLDEGSAGKPKRDKASVKPKSPAKATLAAKGAVNEDTTTVPDGDPTSP
;
A
#
# COMPACT_ATOMS: atom_id res chain seq x y z
N MET A 1 -59.11 11.96 8.87
CA MET A 1 -57.80 12.47 8.41
C MET A 1 -57.92 13.97 8.25
N PRO A 2 -57.01 14.84 8.77
CA PRO A 2 -55.55 14.65 8.81
C PRO A 2 -54.86 14.89 10.18
N GLU A 3 -53.98 13.95 10.49
CA GLU A 3 -52.62 14.05 11.05
C GLU A 3 -52.16 15.34 11.76
N ALA A 4 -51.91 15.20 13.06
CA ALA A 4 -50.99 16.04 13.83
C ALA A 4 -49.54 15.80 13.36
N ARG A 5 -48.97 16.74 12.61
CA ARG A 5 -47.55 16.75 12.26
C ARG A 5 -46.76 17.65 13.20
N ARG A 6 -45.82 17.04 13.95
CA ARG A 6 -44.38 17.40 14.04
C ARG A 6 -43.77 16.87 15.34
N GLY A 7 -43.44 15.57 15.34
CA GLY A 7 -42.44 15.03 16.25
C GLY A 7 -41.08 15.63 15.91
N ARG A 8 -40.59 16.54 16.74
CA ARG A 8 -39.20 17.02 16.72
C ARG A 8 -38.32 15.82 17.05
N ARG A 9 -37.65 15.23 16.06
CA ARG A 9 -36.80 14.05 16.24
C ARG A 9 -35.66 14.40 17.20
N LEU A 10 -35.69 13.80 18.38
CA LEU A 10 -34.71 13.92 19.46
C LEU A 10 -33.43 13.11 19.21
N ASP A 11 -33.31 12.52 18.01
CA ASP A 11 -32.29 11.54 17.66
C ASP A 11 -31.12 12.15 16.84
N GLN A 12 -31.09 13.47 16.69
CA GLN A 12 -29.92 14.15 16.16
C GLN A 12 -29.03 14.55 17.32
N PRO A 13 -27.86 13.92 17.51
CA PRO A 13 -26.90 14.42 18.47
C PRO A 13 -26.60 15.86 18.08
N ARG A 14 -26.90 16.81 18.97
CA ARG A 14 -26.51 18.21 18.81
C ARG A 14 -24.99 18.18 18.62
N SER A 15 -24.53 18.45 17.40
CA SER A 15 -23.11 18.63 17.14
C SER A 15 -22.71 19.85 17.97
N ASN A 16 -22.08 19.57 19.10
CA ASN A 16 -21.46 20.58 19.91
C ASN A 16 -20.45 21.23 18.99
N ARG A 17 -20.71 22.47 18.57
CA ARG A 17 -19.84 23.25 17.67
C ARG A 17 -18.57 23.54 18.45
N ARG A 18 -17.71 22.54 18.56
CA ARG A 18 -16.33 22.69 19.01
C ARG A 18 -15.75 23.71 18.04
N PHE A 19 -15.23 24.80 18.58
CA PHE A 19 -14.35 25.69 17.85
C PHE A 19 -13.09 24.89 17.54
N THR A 20 -13.15 24.03 16.54
CA THR A 20 -11.98 23.41 15.94
C THR A 20 -11.32 24.53 15.16
N PHE A 21 -10.16 24.99 15.63
CA PHE A 21 -9.26 25.75 14.78
C PHE A 21 -8.89 24.83 13.62
N ASP A 22 -9.51 25.08 12.47
CA ASP A 22 -9.22 24.37 11.22
C ASP A 22 -7.90 24.93 10.70
N ILE A 23 -6.79 24.33 11.15
CA ILE A 23 -5.46 24.70 10.71
C ILE A 23 -5.20 23.90 9.44
N ASP A 24 -5.16 24.59 8.29
CA ASP A 24 -4.96 23.96 6.98
C ASP A 24 -3.72 23.06 6.97
N PRO A 25 -3.90 21.73 6.80
CA PRO A 25 -2.81 20.78 6.86
C PRO A 25 -1.81 20.94 5.71
N GLU A 26 -2.16 21.57 4.60
CA GLU A 26 -1.23 21.81 3.49
C GLU A 26 -0.27 22.98 3.77
N THR A 27 -0.79 24.09 4.30
CA THR A 27 0.02 25.27 4.64
C THR A 27 1.04 24.96 5.73
N PHE A 28 0.61 24.20 6.74
CA PHE A 28 1.50 23.79 7.82
C PHE A 28 2.52 22.71 7.38
N GLY A 29 2.18 21.86 6.40
CA GLY A 29 3.12 20.88 5.85
C GLY A 29 4.31 21.54 5.18
N ARG A 30 4.07 22.58 4.39
CA ARG A 30 5.11 23.40 3.74
C ARG A 30 5.95 24.17 4.76
N PHE A 31 5.32 24.70 5.81
CA PHE A 31 6.02 25.40 6.89
C PHE A 31 6.94 24.46 7.68
N SER A 32 6.49 23.25 8.00
CA SER A 32 7.30 22.22 8.67
C SER A 32 8.50 21.80 7.82
N GLU A 33 8.32 21.62 6.51
CA GLU A 33 9.43 21.28 5.61
C GLU A 33 10.46 22.41 5.48
N SER A 34 10.01 23.67 5.52
CA SER A 34 10.90 24.83 5.55
C SER A 34 11.65 24.93 6.88
N LEU A 35 10.96 24.71 8.01
CA LEU A 35 11.56 24.70 9.35
C LEU A 35 12.57 23.58 9.49
N ALA A 36 12.26 22.36 9.03
CA ALA A 36 13.18 21.22 9.09
C ALA A 36 14.49 21.50 8.31
N ARG A 37 14.37 22.07 7.10
CA ARG A 37 15.52 22.52 6.32
C ARG A 37 16.28 23.65 7.01
N PHE A 38 15.57 24.56 7.66
CA PHE A 38 16.15 25.70 8.37
C PHE A 38 16.93 25.28 9.63
N LEU A 39 16.35 24.39 10.45
CA LEU A 39 16.98 23.83 11.66
C LEU A 39 18.13 22.86 11.35
N GLY A 40 18.07 22.13 10.24
CA GLY A 40 19.16 21.24 9.80
C GLY A 40 20.35 21.98 9.20
N THR A 41 20.20 23.24 8.81
CA THR A 41 21.27 24.05 8.23
C THR A 41 21.97 24.86 9.33
N GLY A 42 23.30 24.79 9.42
CA GLY A 42 24.08 25.57 10.39
C GLY A 42 23.90 27.10 10.31
N THR A 43 23.22 27.58 9.27
CA THR A 43 22.83 28.99 9.09
C THR A 43 21.86 29.49 10.16
N PHE A 44 20.99 28.64 10.72
CA PHE A 44 20.11 29.07 11.81
C PHE A 44 20.90 29.45 13.06
N LEU A 45 21.82 28.57 13.47
CA LEU A 45 22.71 28.83 14.62
C LEU A 45 23.55 30.08 14.39
N PHE A 46 24.08 30.28 13.16
CA PHE A 46 24.82 31.48 12.82
C PHE A 46 24.00 32.77 13.02
N TRP A 47 22.78 32.83 12.47
CA TRP A 47 21.91 34.00 12.64
C TRP A 47 21.45 34.20 14.09
N GLN A 48 21.16 33.11 14.81
CA GLN A 48 20.80 33.16 16.23
C GLN A 48 21.95 33.75 17.06
N THR A 49 23.18 33.26 16.87
CA THR A 49 24.37 33.78 17.58
C THR A 49 24.64 35.24 17.20
N LEU A 50 24.52 35.60 15.92
CA LEU A 50 24.70 36.98 15.46
C LEU A 50 23.68 37.92 16.12
N LEU A 51 22.41 37.52 16.18
CA LEU A 51 21.35 38.31 16.83
C LEU A 51 21.65 38.51 18.32
N VAL A 52 22.08 37.46 19.03
CA VAL A 52 22.48 37.54 20.44
C VAL A 52 23.65 38.51 20.62
N ILE A 53 24.69 38.45 19.77
CA ILE A 53 25.85 39.35 19.83
C ILE A 53 25.43 40.81 19.59
N ILE A 54 24.59 41.06 18.58
CA ILE A 54 24.06 42.40 18.28
C ILE A 54 23.27 42.92 19.48
N TRP A 55 22.42 42.07 20.08
CA TRP A 55 21.59 42.44 21.22
C TRP A 55 22.41 42.78 22.46
N ILE A 56 23.43 41.98 22.77
CA ILE A 56 24.39 42.25 23.84
C ILE A 56 25.11 43.59 23.58
N THR A 57 25.55 43.81 22.34
CA THR A 57 26.24 45.06 21.95
C THR A 57 25.33 46.28 22.11
N LEU A 58 24.09 46.20 21.64
CA LEU A 58 23.08 47.25 21.81
C LEU A 58 22.80 47.53 23.29
N ASN A 59 22.70 46.49 24.11
CA ASN A 59 22.48 46.63 25.54
C ASN A 59 23.68 47.34 26.21
N ILE A 60 24.92 46.96 25.91
CA ILE A 60 26.14 47.63 26.42
C ILE A 60 26.22 49.10 26.00
N VAL A 61 25.85 49.42 24.76
CA VAL A 61 25.81 50.82 24.27
C VAL A 61 24.69 51.60 24.96
N ALA A 62 23.52 50.99 25.17
CA ALA A 62 22.39 51.60 25.85
C ALA A 62 22.56 51.72 27.38
N VAL A 63 23.46 50.94 28.00
CA VAL A 63 23.88 51.11 29.39
C VAL A 63 24.52 52.48 29.64
N LYS A 64 25.14 53.12 28.63
CA LYS A 64 25.60 54.51 28.74
C LYS A 64 24.45 55.51 28.95
N LEU A 65 23.21 55.14 28.62
CA LEU A 65 21.99 55.88 28.91
C LEU A 65 21.25 55.35 30.17
N ALA A 66 21.86 54.45 30.94
CA ALA A 66 21.29 53.79 32.13
C ALA A 66 19.99 53.00 31.87
N TRP A 67 19.77 52.53 30.63
CA TRP A 67 18.50 51.91 30.23
C TRP A 67 18.30 50.48 30.77
N ASP A 68 19.37 49.76 31.14
CA ASP A 68 19.31 48.43 31.80
C ASP A 68 20.63 48.11 32.56
N PRO A 69 20.81 48.56 33.82
CA PRO A 69 21.98 48.25 34.65
C PRO A 69 22.11 46.75 34.96
N TYR A 70 23.32 46.28 35.26
CA TYR A 70 23.59 44.88 35.65
C TYR A 70 22.63 44.41 36.77
N PRO A 71 21.85 43.32 36.62
CA PRO A 71 22.00 42.16 35.72
C PRO A 71 20.91 42.09 34.62
N PHE A 72 20.99 42.94 33.59
CA PHE A 72 20.27 42.86 32.30
C PHE A 72 18.88 42.17 32.33
N ILE A 73 17.95 42.72 33.11
CA ILE A 73 16.68 42.04 33.41
C ILE A 73 15.81 41.91 32.16
N LEU A 74 15.89 42.88 31.25
CA LEU A 74 15.12 42.91 30.01
C LEU A 74 15.62 41.88 29.01
N LEU A 75 16.94 41.65 28.96
CA LEU A 75 17.54 40.61 28.12
C LEU A 75 17.07 39.24 28.58
N ASN A 76 17.12 39.00 29.89
CA ASN A 76 16.73 37.71 30.45
C ASN A 76 15.22 37.46 30.30
N LEU A 77 14.40 38.50 30.44
CA LEU A 77 12.96 38.43 30.19
C LEU A 77 12.66 38.08 28.73
N ALA A 78 13.32 38.76 27.77
CA ALA A 78 13.14 38.49 26.36
C ALA A 78 13.53 37.06 25.97
N PHE A 79 14.67 36.56 26.48
CA PHE A 79 15.10 35.18 26.25
C PHE A 79 14.14 34.17 26.88
N SER A 80 13.64 34.45 28.08
CA SER A 80 12.65 33.60 28.75
C SER A 80 11.35 33.50 27.94
N THR A 81 10.86 34.62 27.40
CA THR A 81 9.70 34.62 26.51
C THR A 81 9.99 33.90 25.19
N GLN A 82 11.18 34.05 24.63
CA GLN A 82 11.60 33.37 23.40
C GLN A 82 11.60 31.85 23.58
N ALA A 83 12.15 31.35 24.68
CA ALA A 83 12.11 29.94 25.04
C ALA A 83 10.67 29.44 25.29
N ALA A 84 9.85 30.24 25.98
CA ALA A 84 8.45 29.89 26.27
C ALA A 84 7.58 29.78 25.01
N TYR A 85 7.80 30.64 24.00
CA TYR A 85 7.08 30.57 22.72
C TYR A 85 7.62 29.49 21.77
N ALA A 86 8.87 29.06 21.94
CA ALA A 86 9.43 27.97 21.16
C ALA A 86 8.72 26.63 21.45
N ALA A 87 8.37 26.36 22.71
CA ALA A 87 7.72 25.11 23.12
C ALA A 87 6.42 24.78 22.35
N PRO A 88 5.42 25.68 22.23
CA PRO A 88 4.22 25.40 21.44
C PRO A 88 4.52 25.27 19.94
N LEU A 89 5.44 26.05 19.38
CA LEU A 89 5.83 25.92 17.97
C LEU A 89 6.45 24.55 17.66
N ILE A 90 7.32 24.07 18.56
CA ILE A 90 7.95 22.74 18.46
C ILE A 90 6.89 21.64 18.62
N LEU A 91 5.98 21.78 19.59
CA LEU A 91 4.90 20.82 19.83
C LEU A 91 3.98 20.69 18.61
N LEU A 92 3.64 21.81 17.96
CA LEU A 92 2.88 21.78 16.71
C LEU A 92 3.67 21.10 15.58
N ALA A 93 4.98 21.32 15.50
CA ALA A 93 5.83 20.68 14.50
C ALA A 93 5.95 19.16 14.70
N GLN A 94 5.98 18.70 15.97
CA GLN A 94 6.12 17.29 16.35
C GLN A 94 4.84 16.48 16.14
N ASN A 95 3.66 17.00 16.52
CA ASN A 95 2.38 16.28 16.38
C ASN A 95 2.14 15.73 14.96
N ARG A 96 2.67 16.41 13.93
CA ARG A 96 2.52 15.97 12.54
C ARG A 96 3.59 15.02 12.03
N GLN A 97 4.75 14.96 12.68
CA GLN A 97 5.71 13.90 12.44
C GLN A 97 5.14 12.59 12.98
N ASP A 98 4.59 12.62 14.19
CA ASP A 98 3.93 11.46 14.81
C ASP A 98 2.76 10.92 13.98
N ASP A 99 1.94 11.80 13.38
CA ASP A 99 0.84 11.39 12.49
C ASP A 99 1.33 10.72 11.20
N ARG A 100 2.40 11.25 10.57
CA ARG A 100 2.99 10.61 9.36
C ARG A 100 3.63 9.28 9.71
N ASP A 101 4.37 9.24 10.81
CA ASP A 101 5.04 8.04 11.29
C ASP A 101 4.00 6.96 11.59
N ARG A 102 2.87 7.33 12.21
CA ARG A 102 1.74 6.43 12.42
C ARG A 102 1.16 5.86 11.13
N ILE A 103 0.91 6.69 10.13
CA ILE A 103 0.41 6.23 8.81
C ILE A 103 1.41 5.28 8.16
N SER A 104 2.71 5.62 8.18
CA SER A 104 3.74 4.75 7.63
C SER A 104 3.82 3.40 8.34
N LEU A 105 3.66 3.37 9.67
CA LEU A 105 3.67 2.16 10.46
C LEU A 105 2.45 1.27 10.18
N ASP A 106 1.28 1.87 10.00
CA ASP A 106 0.07 1.12 9.66
C ASP A 106 0.12 0.56 8.23
N GLU A 107 0.68 1.32 7.28
CA GLU A 107 0.92 0.82 5.92
C GLU A 107 1.94 -0.31 5.90
N ASP A 108 3.03 -0.20 6.65
CA ASP A 108 4.07 -1.24 6.75
C ASP A 108 3.52 -2.52 7.38
N ARG A 109 2.67 -2.40 8.42
CA ARG A 109 1.93 -3.54 8.99
C ARG A 109 1.02 -4.21 7.98
N ASN A 110 0.30 -3.44 7.17
CA ASN A 110 -0.58 -3.98 6.14
C ASN A 110 0.22 -4.68 5.03
N ARG A 111 1.35 -4.11 4.60
CA ARG A 111 2.25 -4.75 3.62
C ARG A 111 2.85 -6.04 4.19
N ALA A 112 3.26 -6.05 5.45
CA ALA A 112 3.78 -7.23 6.11
C ALA A 112 2.72 -8.36 6.22
N SER A 113 1.46 -8.01 6.50
CA SER A 113 0.38 -9.00 6.56
C SER A 113 0.05 -9.59 5.18
N GLN A 114 0.03 -8.77 4.13
CA GLN A 114 -0.13 -9.22 2.74
C GLN A 114 1.03 -10.12 2.31
N THR A 115 2.27 -9.70 2.54
CA THR A 115 3.47 -10.49 2.20
C THR A 115 3.46 -11.85 2.91
N LYS A 116 3.01 -11.89 4.17
CA LYS A 116 2.85 -13.14 4.92
C LYS A 116 1.79 -14.04 4.28
N ALA A 117 0.64 -13.48 3.91
CA ALA A 117 -0.44 -14.23 3.25
C ALA A 117 -0.01 -14.78 1.89
N ASP A 118 0.67 -13.97 1.07
CA ASP A 118 1.20 -14.38 -0.24
C ASP A 118 2.24 -15.49 -0.08
N THR A 119 3.11 -15.38 0.92
CA THR A 119 4.10 -16.43 1.22
C THR A 119 3.42 -17.72 1.66
N GLU A 120 2.39 -17.63 2.49
CA GLU A 120 1.62 -18.81 2.93
C GLU A 120 0.85 -19.45 1.76
N TYR A 121 0.27 -18.64 0.88
CA TYR A 121 -0.38 -19.10 -0.34
C TYR A 121 0.61 -19.83 -1.26
N LEU A 122 1.74 -19.20 -1.56
CA LEU A 122 2.79 -19.80 -2.37
C LEU A 122 3.31 -21.09 -1.74
N ALA A 123 3.50 -21.15 -0.42
CA ALA A 123 3.94 -22.36 0.27
C ALA A 123 2.92 -23.51 0.15
N ARG A 124 1.61 -23.21 0.26
CA ARG A 124 0.54 -24.19 0.07
C ARG A 124 0.48 -24.68 -1.38
N GLU A 125 0.61 -23.77 -2.34
CA GLU A 125 0.61 -24.12 -3.77
C GLU A 125 1.84 -24.96 -4.12
N LEU A 126 3.02 -24.64 -3.59
CA LEU A 126 4.24 -25.44 -3.72
C LEU A 126 4.08 -26.82 -3.12
N ALA A 127 3.42 -26.93 -1.96
CA ALA A 127 3.14 -28.22 -1.32
C ALA A 127 2.18 -29.07 -2.16
N ALA A 128 1.12 -28.47 -2.70
CA ALA A 128 0.17 -29.15 -3.59
C ALA A 128 0.84 -29.60 -4.90
N LEU A 129 1.63 -28.71 -5.52
CA LEU A 129 2.40 -29.02 -6.72
C LEU A 129 3.41 -30.15 -6.47
N ARG A 130 4.09 -30.14 -5.31
CA ARG A 130 5.03 -31.20 -4.91
C ARG A 130 4.34 -32.57 -4.80
N ILE A 131 3.13 -32.62 -4.25
CA ILE A 131 2.36 -33.87 -4.16
C ILE A 131 1.97 -34.36 -5.56
N ALA A 132 1.43 -33.46 -6.41
CA ALA A 132 1.02 -33.79 -7.77
C ALA A 132 2.19 -34.30 -8.63
N ILE A 133 3.38 -33.68 -8.53
CA ILE A 133 4.59 -34.15 -9.22
C ILE A 133 5.07 -35.48 -8.62
N GLY A 134 5.00 -35.64 -7.31
CA GLY A 134 5.38 -36.87 -6.61
C GLY A 134 4.61 -38.10 -7.09
N GLU A 135 3.32 -37.94 -7.43
CA GLU A 135 2.48 -39.02 -7.97
C GLU A 135 2.84 -39.39 -9.43
N ILE A 136 3.13 -38.40 -10.29
CA ILE A 136 3.42 -38.62 -11.71
C ILE A 136 4.86 -39.13 -11.93
N ALA A 137 5.81 -38.69 -11.12
CA ALA A 137 7.21 -39.10 -11.18
C ALA A 137 7.52 -40.33 -10.32
N THR A 138 6.57 -41.24 -10.13
CA THR A 138 6.84 -42.47 -9.38
C THR A 138 7.89 -43.28 -10.13
N ARG A 139 8.99 -43.68 -9.46
CA ARG A 139 10.11 -44.45 -10.02
C ARG A 139 9.66 -45.65 -10.87
N ASP A 140 8.53 -46.25 -10.50
CA ASP A 140 7.96 -47.40 -11.19
C ASP A 140 7.33 -47.04 -12.54
N TYR A 141 6.77 -45.83 -12.69
CA TYR A 141 6.26 -45.33 -13.97
C TYR A 141 7.41 -45.02 -14.95
N LEU A 142 8.45 -44.32 -14.47
CA LEU A 142 9.68 -44.09 -15.25
C LEU A 142 10.34 -45.42 -15.64
N ARG A 143 10.37 -46.42 -14.76
CA ARG A 143 10.87 -47.76 -15.07
C ARG A 143 10.00 -48.48 -16.09
N SER A 144 8.67 -48.46 -15.94
CA SER A 144 7.78 -49.12 -16.89
C SER A 144 7.87 -48.51 -18.28
N GLU A 145 8.05 -47.19 -18.38
CA GLU A 145 8.17 -46.52 -19.66
C GLU A 145 9.55 -46.76 -20.29
N LEU A 146 10.62 -46.82 -19.49
CA LEU A 146 11.95 -47.22 -19.96
C LEU A 146 11.96 -48.68 -20.45
N ASP A 147 11.30 -49.59 -19.73
CA ASP A 147 11.18 -51.01 -20.12
C ASP A 147 10.31 -51.18 -21.37
N ARG A 148 9.23 -50.41 -21.52
CA ARG A 148 8.44 -50.37 -22.77
C ARG A 148 9.28 -49.92 -23.96
N LEU A 149 9.98 -48.80 -23.83
CA LEU A 149 10.88 -48.29 -24.87
C LEU A 149 11.97 -49.31 -25.23
N ARG A 150 12.53 -50.00 -24.23
CA ARG A 150 13.49 -51.08 -24.44
C ARG A 150 12.89 -52.25 -25.23
N VAL A 151 11.69 -52.68 -24.89
CA VAL A 151 10.98 -53.77 -25.59
C VAL A 151 10.67 -53.37 -27.04
N ASP A 152 10.18 -52.16 -27.27
CA ASP A 152 9.88 -51.66 -28.61
C ASP A 152 11.15 -51.58 -29.49
N LEU A 153 12.30 -51.20 -28.92
CA LEU A 153 13.59 -51.20 -29.60
C LEU A 153 14.10 -52.62 -29.90
N ASP A 154 13.90 -53.58 -28.98
CA ASP A 154 14.24 -54.99 -29.19
C ASP A 154 13.31 -55.64 -30.24
N GLU A 155 12.02 -55.31 -30.26
CA GLU A 155 11.07 -55.73 -31.29
C GLU A 155 11.35 -55.10 -32.66
N GLY A 156 11.91 -53.88 -32.68
CA GLY A 156 12.41 -53.24 -33.90
C GLY A 156 13.69 -53.89 -34.44
N SER A 157 14.48 -54.53 -33.57
CA SER A 157 15.70 -55.26 -33.90
C SER A 157 15.43 -56.72 -34.30
N ALA A 158 14.42 -57.37 -33.72
CA ALA A 158 14.01 -58.74 -34.02
C ALA A 158 12.93 -58.78 -35.14
N GLY A 159 13.38 -58.99 -36.38
CA GLY A 159 12.51 -59.07 -37.56
C GLY A 159 11.27 -59.97 -37.40
N LYS A 160 10.08 -59.40 -37.68
CA LYS A 160 8.78 -60.08 -37.57
C LYS A 160 8.55 -61.08 -38.72
N PRO A 161 8.15 -62.34 -38.44
CA PRO A 161 7.50 -63.19 -39.43
C PRO A 161 5.98 -62.86 -39.47
N LYS A 162 5.49 -62.77 -40.71
CA LYS A 162 4.11 -62.52 -41.12
C LYS A 162 3.17 -63.62 -40.61
N ARG A 163 2.03 -63.27 -40.01
CA ARG A 163 0.97 -64.24 -39.73
C ARG A 163 -0.41 -63.67 -40.03
N ASP A 164 -1.04 -64.29 -41.02
CA ASP A 164 -2.34 -63.97 -41.60
C ASP A 164 -3.51 -64.56 -40.79
N LYS A 165 -4.51 -63.70 -40.55
CA LYS A 165 -5.98 -63.87 -40.62
C LYS A 165 -6.81 -64.71 -39.62
N ALA A 166 -8.00 -64.09 -39.40
CA ALA A 166 -9.32 -64.60 -38.96
C ALA A 166 -9.44 -64.92 -37.46
N SER A 167 -10.43 -64.46 -36.71
CA SER A 167 -11.80 -63.97 -36.96
C SER A 167 -12.25 -63.22 -35.68
N VAL A 168 -13.12 -62.20 -35.74
CA VAL A 168 -14.49 -62.23 -35.19
C VAL A 168 -15.15 -60.88 -35.51
N LYS A 169 -16.40 -60.94 -35.99
CA LYS A 169 -17.29 -59.82 -36.36
C LYS A 169 -18.29 -59.56 -35.22
N PRO A 170 -18.77 -58.33 -35.00
CA PRO A 170 -20.16 -57.96 -35.35
C PRO A 170 -20.23 -56.49 -35.85
N LYS A 171 -21.30 -55.88 -36.38
CA LYS A 171 -22.58 -56.18 -37.05
C LYS A 171 -23.00 -54.82 -37.68
N SER A 172 -23.70 -54.85 -38.81
CA SER A 172 -23.94 -53.72 -39.75
C SER A 172 -24.65 -52.45 -39.23
N PRO A 173 -24.58 -51.33 -40.00
CA PRO A 173 -25.09 -49.99 -39.67
C PRO A 173 -26.49 -49.70 -40.25
N ALA A 174 -27.19 -48.65 -39.76
CA ALA A 174 -27.87 -47.60 -40.56
C ALA A 174 -28.93 -46.78 -39.76
N LYS A 175 -28.80 -45.44 -39.84
CA LYS A 175 -29.84 -44.38 -40.03
C LYS A 175 -30.96 -44.24 -38.98
N ALA A 176 -31.53 -43.08 -38.64
CA ALA A 176 -31.39 -41.67 -39.02
C ALA A 176 -32.29 -40.83 -38.06
N THR A 177 -31.88 -39.58 -37.78
CA THR A 177 -32.68 -38.34 -37.63
C THR A 177 -33.82 -38.25 -36.60
N LEU A 178 -33.78 -37.26 -35.69
CA LEU A 178 -34.62 -36.03 -35.72
C LEU A 178 -34.54 -35.18 -34.42
N ALA A 179 -34.22 -33.89 -34.60
CA ALA A 179 -34.64 -32.66 -33.88
C ALA A 179 -34.70 -32.54 -32.34
N ALA A 180 -33.94 -31.57 -31.81
CA ALA A 180 -34.37 -30.45 -30.94
C ALA A 180 -33.12 -29.57 -30.65
N LYS A 181 -32.93 -28.38 -31.24
CA LYS A 181 -33.48 -27.04 -30.92
C LYS A 181 -33.00 -26.45 -29.58
N GLY A 182 -32.31 -25.30 -29.68
CA GLY A 182 -32.07 -24.30 -28.60
C GLY A 182 -30.57 -24.01 -28.40
N ALA A 183 -29.91 -23.07 -29.09
CA ALA A 183 -30.02 -21.59 -29.07
C ALA A 183 -28.85 -20.94 -28.29
N VAL A 184 -28.37 -19.81 -28.82
CA VAL A 184 -27.60 -18.72 -28.17
C VAL A 184 -26.06 -18.82 -28.22
N ASN A 185 -25.43 -18.13 -29.17
CA ASN A 185 -24.56 -16.95 -28.93
C ASN A 185 -23.73 -16.57 -30.17
N GLU A 186 -24.17 -15.53 -30.88
CA GLU A 186 -23.27 -14.61 -31.58
C GLU A 186 -23.87 -13.21 -31.41
N ASP A 187 -23.28 -12.41 -30.52
CA ASP A 187 -23.39 -10.97 -30.60
C ASP A 187 -21.98 -10.40 -30.61
N THR A 188 -21.51 -10.19 -31.83
CA THR A 188 -20.42 -9.28 -32.14
C THR A 188 -21.06 -7.91 -32.26
N THR A 189 -20.88 -7.06 -31.25
CA THR A 189 -21.11 -5.62 -31.41
C THR A 189 -19.84 -4.87 -31.00
N THR A 190 -19.12 -4.51 -32.04
CA THR A 190 -18.20 -3.38 -32.14
C THR A 190 -18.87 -2.07 -31.72
N VAL A 191 -18.23 -1.29 -30.84
CA VAL A 191 -18.43 0.17 -30.76
C VAL A 191 -17.06 0.84 -30.58
N PRO A 192 -16.71 1.88 -31.36
CA PRO A 192 -15.44 2.58 -31.28
C PRO A 192 -15.51 3.91 -30.50
N ASP A 193 -14.31 4.35 -30.08
CA ASP A 193 -13.78 5.72 -29.96
C ASP A 193 -14.26 6.76 -28.92
N GLY A 194 -13.24 7.40 -28.32
CA GLY A 194 -13.19 8.78 -27.76
C GLY A 194 -13.50 8.89 -26.26
N ASP A 195 -12.75 9.57 -25.40
CA ASP A 195 -11.57 10.46 -25.44
C ASP A 195 -11.12 10.64 -23.96
N PRO A 196 -9.84 10.90 -23.60
CA PRO A 196 -9.40 11.03 -22.23
C PRO A 196 -9.43 12.50 -21.79
N THR A 197 -10.36 12.87 -20.91
CA THR A 197 -10.39 14.20 -20.29
C THR A 197 -9.92 14.15 -18.83
N SER A 198 -8.66 14.51 -18.63
CA SER A 198 -8.19 15.37 -17.52
C SER A 198 -8.15 16.81 -18.07
N PRO A 199 -8.30 17.88 -17.25
CA PRO A 199 -7.75 18.06 -15.91
C PRO A 199 -8.78 18.22 -14.77
#